data_AF-A0A0N0ZYP6-F1
#
_entry.id   AF-A0A0N0ZYP6-F1
#
_cell.length_a   1.000
_cell.length_b   1.000
_cell.length_c   1.000
_cell.angle_alpha   90.00
_cell.angle_beta   90.00
_cell.angle_gamma   90.00
#
_symmetry.space_group_name_H-M   'P 1'
#
loop_
_entity.id
_entity.type
_entity.pdbx_description
1 polymer ?
#
loop_
_entity_poly.entity_id
_entity_poly.type
_entity_poly.pdbx_seq_one_letter_code
_entity_poly.pdbx_strand_id
1 'polypeptide(L)'
;MAGGHYIFSIYKASGSTRYFVLRTERPAFNNASQSEEDESWEIESTQRSRLLKSVGDRENCTDFERIGELHGFPVGDVFYSDSGQSQIPVYYMHTDFGKPWIVFGTAGSEEEFLAELGEDDELQALNPIGKPIKIEACFVIQNDF
;
A
#
# COMPACT_ATOMS: atom_id res chain seq x y z
N MET A 1 -13.05 8.49 -18.42
CA MET A 1 -12.95 8.68 -16.96
C MET A 1 -11.47 8.84 -16.67
N ALA A 2 -11.04 9.96 -16.08
CA ALA A 2 -9.63 10.19 -15.80
C ALA A 2 -9.20 9.19 -14.72
N GLY A 3 -8.53 8.11 -15.12
CA GLY A 3 -8.19 6.98 -14.25
C GLY A 3 -6.95 7.27 -13.42
N GLY A 4 -7.15 7.66 -12.16
CA GLY A 4 -6.08 7.63 -11.16
C GLY A 4 -5.60 6.21 -10.90
N HIS A 5 -4.43 6.05 -10.30
CA HIS A 5 -3.95 4.75 -9.82
C HIS A 5 -3.83 4.78 -8.31
N TYR A 6 -4.11 3.63 -7.69
CA TYR A 6 -3.92 3.46 -6.27
C TYR A 6 -2.45 3.20 -5.95
N ILE A 7 -2.00 3.86 -4.89
CA ILE A 7 -0.73 3.59 -4.24
C ILE A 7 -1.07 2.97 -2.90
N PHE A 8 -0.47 1.82 -2.65
CA PHE A 8 -0.61 1.14 -1.38
C PHE A 8 0.72 1.13 -0.65
N SER A 9 0.70 1.55 0.61
CA SER A 9 1.92 1.67 1.43
C SER A 9 1.75 1.00 2.77
N ILE A 10 2.73 0.17 3.14
CA ILE A 10 2.79 -0.48 4.46
C ILE A 10 3.64 0.39 5.40
N TYR A 11 3.06 0.73 6.54
CA TYR A 11 3.71 1.47 7.61
C TYR A 11 3.73 0.67 8.91
N LYS A 12 4.78 0.86 9.70
CA LYS A 12 4.89 0.35 11.07
C LYS A 12 4.98 1.53 12.03
N ALA A 13 4.13 1.53 13.06
CA ALA A 13 4.23 2.53 14.12
C ALA A 13 5.49 2.29 14.98
N SER A 14 6.29 3.33 15.18
CA SER A 14 7.52 3.26 15.97
C SER A 14 7.21 2.94 17.42
N GLY A 15 7.97 2.02 18.02
CA GLY A 15 7.72 1.56 19.39
C GLY A 15 6.49 0.65 19.54
N SER A 16 5.83 0.27 18.43
CA SER A 16 4.67 -0.63 18.42
C SER A 16 4.91 -1.82 17.50
N THR A 17 4.11 -2.88 17.68
CA THR A 17 4.03 -4.02 16.77
C THR A 17 2.92 -3.85 15.72
N ARG A 18 2.22 -2.71 15.72
CA ARG A 18 1.10 -2.41 14.80
C ARG A 18 1.60 -2.00 13.42
N TYR A 19 0.98 -2.58 12.41
CA TYR A 19 1.16 -2.23 11.01
C TYR A 19 -0.10 -1.58 10.45
N PHE A 20 0.08 -0.76 9.42
CA PHE A 20 -0.98 -0.06 8.72
C PHE A 20 -0.76 -0.20 7.23
N VAL A 21 -1.82 -0.50 6.48
CA VAL A 21 -1.83 -0.39 5.02
C VAL A 21 -2.65 0.84 4.68
N LEU A 22 -2.00 1.82 4.04
CA LEU A 22 -2.68 3.00 3.51
C LEU A 22 -2.96 2.79 2.03
N ARG A 23 -4.18 3.11 1.59
CA ARG A 23 -4.48 3.32 0.17
C ARG A 23 -4.64 4.82 -0.10
N THR A 24 -3.80 5.34 -0.98
CA THR A 24 -3.91 6.69 -1.52
C THR A 24 -4.18 6.64 -3.02
N GLU A 25 -4.73 7.71 -3.56
CA GLU A 25 -4.99 7.83 -5.00
C GLU A 25 -4.09 8.91 -5.60
N ARG A 26 -3.39 8.55 -6.68
CA ARG A 26 -2.68 9.50 -7.52
C ARG A 26 -3.51 9.78 -8.77
N PRO A 27 -3.95 11.04 -8.98
CA PRO A 27 -4.73 11.40 -10.15
C PRO A 27 -4.02 11.11 -11.47
N ALA A 28 -4.80 10.83 -12.52
CA ALA A 28 -4.27 10.80 -13.88
C ALA A 28 -3.69 12.15 -14.26
N PHE A 29 -2.58 12.16 -14.97
CA PHE A 29 -1.94 13.36 -15.48
C PHE A 29 -1.51 13.15 -16.93
N ASN A 30 -1.38 14.24 -17.69
CA ASN A 30 -0.82 14.19 -19.02
C ASN A 30 0.72 14.05 -18.94
N ASN A 31 1.28 12.98 -19.51
CA ASN A 31 2.72 12.74 -19.53
C ASN A 31 3.52 13.80 -20.33
N ALA A 32 2.85 14.66 -21.11
CA ALA A 32 3.47 15.80 -21.77
C ALA A 32 3.52 17.07 -20.89
N SER A 33 2.92 17.04 -19.70
CA SER A 33 2.81 18.19 -18.79
C SER A 33 3.48 17.88 -17.44
N GLN A 34 4.68 18.42 -17.23
CA GLN A 34 5.39 18.28 -15.95
C GLN A 34 4.57 18.86 -14.79
N SER A 35 3.86 19.96 -15.01
CA SER A 35 3.07 20.60 -13.96
C SER A 35 1.90 19.74 -13.49
N GLU A 36 1.24 19.00 -14.40
CA GLU A 36 0.18 18.06 -14.01
C GLU A 36 0.76 16.84 -13.30
N GLU A 37 1.95 16.38 -13.70
CA GLU A 37 2.65 15.32 -12.98
C GLU A 37 2.98 15.73 -11.54
N ASP A 38 3.57 16.93 -11.37
CA ASP A 38 3.94 17.46 -10.06
C ASP A 38 2.70 17.62 -9.16
N GLU A 39 1.62 18.18 -9.69
CA GLU A 39 0.36 18.34 -8.96
C GLU A 39 -0.22 16.97 -8.54
N SER A 40 -0.15 15.95 -9.41
CA SER A 40 -0.61 14.61 -9.06
C SER A 40 0.16 14.00 -7.88
N TRP A 41 1.47 14.26 -7.80
CA TRP A 41 2.32 13.83 -6.69
C TRP A 41 2.01 14.60 -5.41
N GLU A 42 1.80 15.91 -5.50
CA GLU A 42 1.45 16.74 -4.34
C GLU A 42 0.10 16.33 -3.73
N ILE A 43 -0.88 16.03 -4.58
CA ILE A 43 -2.20 15.56 -4.16
C ILE A 43 -2.08 14.24 -3.39
N GLU A 44 -1.34 13.27 -3.91
CA GLU A 44 -1.15 11.98 -3.26
C GLU A 44 -0.35 12.11 -1.96
N SER A 45 0.75 12.87 -1.97
CA SER A 45 1.57 13.09 -0.77
C SER A 45 0.78 13.79 0.34
N THR A 46 -0.11 14.72 -0.03
CA THR A 46 -1.01 15.39 0.90
C THR A 46 -2.02 14.41 1.50
N GLN A 47 -2.62 13.53 0.70
CA GLN A 47 -3.52 12.48 1.19
C GLN A 47 -2.79 11.55 2.17
N ARG A 48 -1.60 11.07 1.78
CA ARG A 48 -0.78 10.18 2.60
C ARG A 48 -0.45 10.81 3.96
N SER A 49 -0.02 12.06 3.95
CA SER A 49 0.30 12.80 5.18
C SER A 49 -0.92 12.99 6.07
N ARG A 50 -2.10 13.23 5.48
CA ARG A 50 -3.35 13.33 6.24
C ARG A 50 -3.72 12.00 6.89
N LEU A 51 -3.64 10.90 6.14
CA LEU A 51 -3.92 9.57 6.67
C LEU A 51 -2.99 9.20 7.83
N LEU A 52 -1.68 9.39 7.66
CA LEU A 52 -0.70 9.14 8.71
C LEU A 52 -0.96 9.99 9.95
N LYS A 53 -1.36 11.26 9.77
CA LYS A 53 -1.74 12.14 10.88
C LYS A 53 -2.97 11.61 11.60
N SER A 54 -4.05 11.28 10.88
CA SER A 54 -5.28 10.77 11.49
C SER A 54 -5.08 9.43 12.21
N VAL A 55 -4.28 8.54 11.63
CA VAL A 55 -3.86 7.29 12.30
C VAL A 55 -3.02 7.61 13.53
N GLY A 56 -2.08 8.54 13.42
CA GLY A 56 -1.23 8.95 14.53
C GLY A 56 -2.00 9.54 15.71
N ASP A 57 -2.99 10.39 15.43
CA ASP A 57 -3.88 10.99 16.43
C ASP A 57 -4.73 9.90 17.12
N ARG A 58 -5.24 8.91 16.37
CA ARG A 58 -6.00 7.78 16.91
C ARG A 58 -5.16 6.83 17.76
N GLU A 59 -3.94 6.57 17.33
CA GLU A 59 -3.05 5.56 17.90
C GLU A 59 -2.06 6.14 18.91
N ASN A 60 -2.08 7.46 19.12
CA ASN A 60 -1.13 8.22 19.92
C ASN A 60 0.32 7.94 19.51
N CYS A 61 0.59 8.02 18.20
CA CYS A 61 1.88 7.75 17.58
C CYS A 61 2.22 8.82 16.54
N THR A 62 3.42 9.40 16.61
CA THR A 62 3.87 10.44 15.68
C THR A 62 4.85 9.94 14.63
N ASP A 63 5.39 8.73 14.83
CA ASP A 63 6.54 8.24 14.06
C ASP A 63 6.20 6.92 13.37
N PHE A 64 6.17 6.94 12.04
CA PHE A 64 5.87 5.77 11.22
C PHE A 64 7.04 5.43 10.30
N GLU A 65 7.46 4.16 10.32
CA GLU A 65 8.44 3.62 9.38
C GLU A 65 7.70 3.05 8.16
N ARG A 66 8.05 3.51 6.96
CA ARG A 66 7.56 2.90 5.71
C ARG A 66 8.31 1.59 5.45
N ILE A 67 7.58 0.48 5.50
CA ILE A 67 8.10 -0.86 5.21
C ILE A 67 8.26 -1.06 3.71
N GLY A 68 7.26 -0.62 2.94
CA GLY A 68 7.30 -0.61 1.49
C GLY A 68 6.03 -0.07 0.85
N GLU A 69 6.05 0.04 -0.47
CA GLU A 69 4.89 0.42 -1.28
C GLU A 69 4.78 -0.38 -2.58
N LEU A 70 3.54 -0.49 -3.06
CA LEU A 70 3.17 -1.06 -4.34
C LEU A 70 2.29 -0.05 -5.08
N HIS A 71 2.60 0.19 -6.34
CA HIS A 71 1.79 0.98 -7.25
C HIS A 71 1.14 0.02 -8.23
N GLY A 72 -0.18 -0.12 -8.20
CA GLY A 72 -0.89 -1.10 -9.01
C GLY A 72 -1.87 -1.92 -8.19
N PHE A 73 -2.00 -3.20 -8.52
CA PHE A 73 -3.06 -4.06 -8.05
C PHE A 73 -2.53 -5.11 -7.06
N PRO A 74 -2.58 -4.90 -5.74
CA PRO A 74 -2.25 -5.95 -4.78
C PRO A 74 -3.24 -7.12 -4.88
N VAL A 75 -2.79 -8.29 -4.46
CA VAL A 75 -3.62 -9.50 -4.37
C VAL A 75 -4.67 -9.33 -3.27
N GLY A 76 -5.93 -9.58 -3.59
CA GLY A 76 -7.05 -9.61 -2.65
C GLY A 76 -8.02 -8.42 -2.76
N ASP A 77 -9.32 -8.76 -2.78
CA ASP A 77 -10.41 -7.81 -3.01
C ASP A 77 -10.57 -6.75 -1.91
N VAL A 78 -10.06 -7.03 -0.70
CA VAL A 78 -10.19 -6.13 0.45
C VAL A 78 -9.58 -4.75 0.20
N PHE A 79 -8.54 -4.68 -0.63
CA PHE A 79 -7.87 -3.43 -0.97
C PHE A 79 -8.69 -2.50 -1.87
N TYR A 80 -9.78 -2.99 -2.45
CA TYR A 80 -10.68 -2.24 -3.33
C TYR A 80 -12.01 -1.88 -2.66
N SER A 81 -12.15 -2.15 -1.36
CA SER A 81 -13.31 -1.74 -0.56
C SER A 81 -13.43 -0.21 -0.44
N ASP A 82 -14.66 0.30 -0.37
CA ASP A 82 -14.97 1.73 -0.17
C ASP A 82 -14.84 2.18 1.30
N SER A 83 -14.62 1.23 2.21
CA SER A 83 -14.32 1.45 3.63
C SER A 83 -13.05 0.70 4.02
N GLY A 84 -12.25 1.29 4.93
CA GLY A 84 -11.12 0.60 5.54
C GLY A 84 -11.56 -0.59 6.38
N GLN A 85 -10.58 -1.36 6.86
CA GLN A 85 -10.83 -2.52 7.72
C GLN A 85 -9.94 -2.47 8.96
N SER A 86 -10.53 -2.80 10.11
CA SER A 86 -9.86 -2.67 11.40
C SER A 86 -8.58 -3.51 11.51
N GLN A 87 -8.57 -4.74 10.98
CA GLN A 87 -7.40 -5.61 10.89
C GLN A 87 -7.55 -6.61 9.74
N ILE A 88 -6.51 -6.73 8.91
CA ILE A 88 -6.41 -7.70 7.82
C ILE A 88 -5.05 -8.42 7.86
N PRO A 89 -5.02 -9.73 7.56
CA PRO A 89 -3.76 -10.45 7.37
C PRO A 89 -3.16 -10.08 6.02
N VAL A 90 -1.90 -9.63 6.02
CA VAL A 90 -1.18 -9.23 4.82
C VAL A 90 0.10 -10.05 4.71
N TYR A 91 0.34 -10.60 3.53
CA TYR A 91 1.64 -11.14 3.15
C TYR A 91 2.33 -10.13 2.24
N TYR A 92 3.61 -9.87 2.48
CA TYR A 92 4.42 -9.05 1.58
C TYR A 92 5.77 -9.68 1.30
N MET A 93 6.36 -9.33 0.15
CA MET A 93 7.70 -9.72 -0.27
C MET A 93 8.45 -8.50 -0.79
N HIS A 94 9.76 -8.47 -0.53
CA HIS A 94 10.63 -7.47 -1.13
C HIS A 94 10.83 -7.76 -2.61
N THR A 95 11.18 -6.74 -3.38
CA THR A 95 11.55 -6.87 -4.79
C THR A 95 13.05 -6.69 -4.98
N ASP A 96 13.59 -7.14 -6.11
CA ASP A 96 14.99 -6.90 -6.47
C ASP A 96 15.31 -5.42 -6.80
N PHE A 97 14.28 -4.61 -7.08
CA PHE A 97 14.37 -3.17 -7.27
C PHE A 97 14.78 -2.41 -6.00
N GLY A 98 14.74 -3.07 -4.84
CA GLY A 98 15.14 -2.49 -3.56
C GLY A 98 14.07 -1.62 -2.92
N LYS A 99 14.40 -1.01 -1.76
CA LYS A 99 13.44 -0.18 -1.03
C LYS A 99 13.02 1.05 -1.86
N PRO A 100 11.73 1.44 -1.84
CA PRO A 100 10.64 0.91 -1.00
C PRO A 100 9.79 -0.21 -1.64
N TRP A 101 10.18 -0.74 -2.80
CA TRP A 101 9.30 -1.57 -3.63
C TRP A 101 9.04 -2.96 -3.04
N ILE A 102 7.77 -3.28 -2.86
CA ILE A 102 7.30 -4.59 -2.39
C ILE A 102 6.12 -5.06 -3.25
N VAL A 103 5.88 -6.36 -3.26
CA VAL A 103 4.57 -6.92 -3.62
C VAL A 103 3.88 -7.35 -2.34
N PHE A 104 2.56 -7.21 -2.27
CA PHE A 104 1.82 -7.68 -1.12
C PHE A 104 0.38 -8.00 -1.48
N GLY A 105 -0.29 -8.72 -0.58
CA GLY A 105 -1.69 -9.03 -0.70
C GLY A 105 -2.27 -9.72 0.52
N THR A 106 -3.56 -10.02 0.46
CA THR A 106 -4.25 -10.84 1.46
C THR A 106 -4.53 -12.22 0.87
N ALA A 107 -4.25 -13.27 1.64
CA ALA A 107 -4.56 -14.64 1.27
C ALA A 107 -4.83 -15.47 2.55
N GLY A 108 -5.53 -16.59 2.41
CA GLY A 108 -5.79 -17.53 3.50
C GLY A 108 -4.53 -18.23 4.04
N SER A 109 -3.51 -18.37 3.19
CA SER A 109 -2.25 -19.06 3.51
C SER A 109 -1.06 -18.48 2.73
N GLU A 110 0.16 -18.84 3.13
CA GLU A 110 1.38 -18.45 2.39
C GLU A 110 1.39 -19.08 1.00
N GLU A 111 0.94 -20.33 0.89
CA GLU A 111 0.88 -21.07 -0.37
C GLU A 111 -0.13 -20.45 -1.35
N GLU A 112 -1.27 -20.01 -0.85
CA GLU A 112 -2.29 -19.30 -1.64
C GLU A 112 -1.75 -17.95 -2.14
N PHE A 113 -1.11 -17.17 -1.26
CA PHE A 113 -0.46 -15.92 -1.66
C PHE A 113 0.58 -16.13 -2.77
N LEU A 114 1.45 -17.14 -2.63
CA LEU A 114 2.46 -17.46 -3.63
C LEU A 114 1.87 -17.98 -4.94
N ALA A 115 0.76 -18.72 -4.87
CA ALA A 115 0.06 -19.20 -6.05
C ALA A 115 -0.54 -18.01 -6.83
N GLU A 116 -1.31 -17.14 -6.17
CA GLU A 116 -1.89 -15.94 -6.80
C GLU A 116 -0.81 -15.01 -7.34
N LEU A 117 0.26 -14.78 -6.56
CA LEU A 117 1.41 -14.00 -7.00
C LEU A 117 2.08 -14.62 -8.23
N GLY A 118 2.11 -15.95 -8.34
CA GLY A 118 2.68 -16.67 -9.48
C GLY A 118 1.81 -16.68 -10.73
N GLU A 119 0.50 -16.43 -10.59
CA GLU A 119 -0.45 -16.30 -11.69
C GLU A 119 -0.57 -14.86 -12.22
N ASP A 120 -0.09 -13.88 -11.46
CA ASP A 120 -0.11 -12.46 -11.83
C ASP A 120 1.21 -12.01 -12.49
N ASP A 121 1.20 -11.89 -13.82
CA ASP A 121 2.35 -11.48 -14.62
C ASP A 121 2.88 -10.08 -14.25
N GLU A 122 2.01 -9.15 -13.83
CA GLU A 122 2.41 -7.77 -13.47
C GLU A 122 3.17 -7.77 -12.15
N LEU A 123 2.71 -8.54 -11.16
CA LEU A 123 3.40 -8.69 -9.89
C LEU A 123 4.67 -9.54 -10.00
N GLN A 124 4.70 -10.54 -10.89
CA GLN A 124 5.93 -11.29 -11.20
C GLN A 124 6.99 -10.41 -11.85
N ALA A 125 6.59 -9.47 -12.72
CA ALA A 125 7.50 -8.52 -13.35
C ALA A 125 8.20 -7.60 -12.34
N LEU A 126 7.66 -7.49 -11.12
CA LEU A 126 8.30 -6.79 -10.01
C LEU A 126 9.42 -7.61 -9.33
N ASN A 127 9.75 -8.82 -9.84
CA ASN A 127 10.81 -9.70 -9.34
C ASN A 127 10.81 -9.84 -7.81
N PRO A 128 9.73 -10.40 -7.22
CA PRO A 128 9.68 -10.64 -5.78
C PRO A 128 10.78 -11.61 -5.34
N ILE A 129 11.46 -11.28 -4.25
CA ILE A 129 12.59 -12.02 -3.69
C ILE A 129 12.36 -12.39 -2.22
N GLY A 130 13.00 -13.47 -1.79
CA GLY A 130 12.95 -13.95 -0.41
C GLY A 130 11.71 -14.80 -0.13
N LYS A 131 11.21 -14.72 1.11
CA LYS A 131 10.01 -15.43 1.55
C LYS A 131 8.91 -14.43 1.91
N PRO A 132 7.62 -14.77 1.72
CA PRO A 132 6.53 -13.96 2.23
C PRO A 132 6.65 -13.70 3.72
N ILE A 133 6.39 -12.46 4.12
CA ILE A 133 6.33 -12.04 5.51
C ILE A 133 4.87 -11.74 5.84
N LYS A 134 4.31 -12.47 6.80
CA LYS A 134 2.97 -12.25 7.30
C LYS A 134 2.95 -11.17 8.38
N ILE A 135 2.05 -10.21 8.25
CA ILE A 135 1.73 -9.19 9.25
C ILE A 135 0.21 -9.06 9.42
N GLU A 136 -0.20 -8.58 10.59
CA GLU A 136 -1.56 -8.10 10.81
C GLU A 136 -1.53 -6.58 10.70
N ALA A 137 -2.29 -6.02 9.76
CA ALA A 137 -2.29 -4.59 9.48
C ALA A 137 -3.71 -3.99 9.53
N CYS A 138 -3.83 -2.77 10.02
CA CYS A 138 -5.07 -1.99 9.89
C CYS A 138 -5.10 -1.38 8.48
N PHE A 139 -6.15 -1.66 7.71
CA PHE A 139 -6.32 -1.07 6.38
C PHE A 139 -7.08 0.25 6.51
N VAL A 140 -6.46 1.33 6.03
CA VAL A 140 -6.94 2.69 6.21
C VAL A 140 -6.99 3.40 4.87
N ILE A 141 -8.11 4.07 4.61
CA ILE A 141 -8.35 4.83 3.39
C ILE A 141 -8.89 6.22 3.74
N GLN A 142 -8.96 7.10 2.73
CA GLN A 142 -9.42 8.48 2.93
C GLN A 142 -10.85 8.58 3.52
N ASN A 143 -11.74 7.66 3.16
CA ASN A 143 -13.13 7.67 3.64
C ASN A 143 -13.31 7.29 5.11
N ASP A 144 -12.26 6.84 5.81
CA ASP A 144 -12.37 6.44 7.21
C ASP A 144 -12.41 7.64 8.18
N PHE A 145 -12.22 8.88 7.68
CA PHE A 145 -12.13 10.11 8.49
C PHE A 145 -13.00 11.26 7.96
#